data_AF-A0A2H6BDF1-F1
#
_entry.id   AF-A0A2H6BDF1-F1
#
_cell.length_a   1.000
_cell.length_b   1.000
_cell.length_c   1.000
_cell.angle_alpha   90.00
_cell.angle_beta   90.00
_cell.angle_gamma   90.00
#
_symmetry.space_group_name_H-M   'P 1'
#
loop_
_entity.id
_entity.type
_entity.pdbx_description
1 polymer ?
#
loop_
_entity_poly.entity_id
_entity_poly.type
_entity_poly.pdbx_seq_one_letter_code
_entity_poly.pdbx_strand_id
1 'polypeptide(L)'
;MRQSGVIFRHFGATARRMLDGERVCAFLRAIYPEKTAANVAADTGVPARTVEKWLERLSSPSWPHGLRLVAAYGPEFLCAVMDTPPAWLTEAGRAAARAQLEAQIAEIEALREELA
;
A
#
# COMPACT_ATOMS: atom_id res chain seq x y z
N MET A 1 25.70 16.88 -15.88
CA MET A 1 25.25 15.71 -15.09
C MET A 1 24.83 16.19 -13.70
N ARG A 2 23.52 16.29 -13.42
CA ARG A 2 22.98 16.84 -12.16
C ARG A 2 22.25 15.76 -11.34
N GLN A 3 22.79 15.53 -10.14
CA GLN A 3 22.12 15.19 -8.88
C GLN A 3 21.09 14.04 -8.83
N SER A 4 21.57 12.80 -8.66
CA SER A 4 20.74 11.64 -8.23
C SER A 4 20.96 11.24 -6.76
N GLY A 5 21.64 12.07 -5.94
CA GLY A 5 22.13 11.67 -4.61
C GLY A 5 21.41 12.25 -3.39
N VAL A 6 20.33 13.01 -3.57
CA VAL A 6 19.72 13.81 -2.46
C VAL A 6 18.48 13.14 -1.85
N ILE A 7 17.78 12.27 -2.58
CA ILE A 7 16.50 11.70 -2.10
C ILE A 7 16.70 10.73 -0.91
N PHE A 8 17.85 10.04 -0.84
CA PHE A 8 18.00 8.93 0.11
C PHE A 8 18.49 9.33 1.52
N ARG A 9 19.05 10.53 1.71
CA ARG A 9 19.68 10.91 2.99
C ARG A 9 18.70 11.40 4.07
N HIS A 10 17.41 11.59 3.77
CA HIS A 10 16.42 12.06 4.74
C HIS A 10 15.59 10.95 5.41
N PHE A 11 15.76 9.68 5.00
CA PHE A 11 14.93 8.57 5.48
C PHE A 11 15.51 7.81 6.69
N GLY A 12 16.76 8.06 7.09
CA GLY A 12 17.54 7.19 7.99
C GLY A 12 17.06 7.10 9.45
N ALA A 13 16.37 8.12 9.98
CA ALA A 13 15.74 8.09 11.31
C ALA A 13 14.22 8.16 11.25
N THR A 14 13.68 8.73 10.17
CA THR A 14 12.24 8.96 9.92
C THR A 14 11.52 7.73 9.39
N ALA A 15 12.21 6.81 8.71
CA ALA A 15 11.60 5.59 8.16
C ALA A 15 10.94 4.70 9.23
N ARG A 16 11.49 4.69 10.46
CA ARG A 16 10.90 3.94 11.59
C ARG A 16 9.59 4.53 12.11
N ARG A 17 9.30 5.80 11.77
CA ARG A 17 8.03 6.50 12.04
C ARG A 17 7.09 6.56 10.83
N MET A 18 7.55 6.18 9.64
CA MET A 18 6.78 6.36 8.41
C MET A 18 5.75 5.26 8.16
N LEU A 19 6.02 4.05 8.68
CA LEU A 19 5.09 2.92 8.64
C LEU A 19 4.62 2.66 10.06
N ASP A 20 3.61 3.42 10.49
CA ASP A 20 2.93 3.11 11.73
C ASP A 20 2.29 1.73 11.60
N GLY A 21 2.78 0.76 12.37
CA GLY A 21 2.29 -0.60 12.34
C GLY A 21 0.79 -0.71 12.62
N GLU A 22 0.19 0.24 13.34
CA GLU A 22 -1.24 0.22 13.66
C GLU A 22 -2.06 0.60 12.44
N ARG A 23 -1.67 1.70 11.78
CA ARG A 23 -2.25 2.14 10.52
C ARG A 23 -2.06 1.11 9.41
N VAL A 24 -0.90 0.44 9.36
CA VAL A 24 -0.68 -0.69 8.46
C VAL A 24 -1.70 -1.78 8.72
N CYS A 25 -1.86 -2.23 9.97
CA CYS A 25 -2.82 -3.29 10.29
C CYS A 25 -4.27 -2.89 9.98
N ALA A 26 -4.63 -1.64 10.26
CA ALA A 26 -5.95 -1.11 9.94
C ALA A 26 -6.21 -1.11 8.43
N PHE A 27 -5.25 -0.65 7.63
CA PHE A 27 -5.34 -0.67 6.17
C PHE A 27 -5.49 -2.10 5.64
N LEU A 28 -4.64 -3.04 6.10
CA LEU A 28 -4.68 -4.44 5.64
C LEU A 28 -6.02 -5.12 5.97
N ARG A 29 -6.58 -4.87 7.16
CA ARG A 29 -7.89 -5.42 7.54
C ARG A 29 -9.05 -4.77 6.78
N ALA A 30 -8.91 -3.52 6.37
CA ALA A 30 -9.93 -2.83 5.57
C ALA A 30 -10.03 -3.43 4.16
N ILE A 31 -8.89 -3.75 3.53
CA ILE A 31 -8.87 -4.37 2.19
C ILE A 31 -9.21 -5.86 2.23
N TYR A 32 -8.80 -6.57 3.29
CA TYR A 32 -9.08 -8.00 3.46
C TYR A 32 -9.65 -8.26 4.86
N PRO A 33 -10.98 -8.16 5.03
CA PRO A 33 -11.64 -8.41 6.32
C PRO A 33 -11.45 -9.84 6.83
N GLU A 34 -11.37 -10.80 5.92
CA GLU A 34 -11.12 -12.20 6.22
C GLU A 34 -9.80 -12.67 5.61
N LYS A 35 -9.15 -13.62 6.28
CA LYS A 35 -7.88 -14.24 5.84
C LYS A 35 -6.81 -13.22 5.45
N THR A 36 -6.77 -12.08 6.14
CA THR A 36 -5.91 -10.93 5.84
C THR A 36 -4.46 -11.34 5.54
N ALA A 37 -3.86 -12.16 6.40
CA ALA A 37 -2.47 -12.57 6.23
C ALA A 37 -2.21 -13.39 4.95
N ALA A 38 -3.16 -14.24 4.54
CA ALA A 38 -3.02 -15.07 3.35
C ALA A 38 -3.14 -14.23 2.06
N ASN A 39 -4.11 -13.31 2.01
CA ASN A 39 -4.28 -12.41 0.87
C ASN A 39 -3.08 -11.47 0.72
N VAL A 40 -2.65 -10.84 1.80
CA VAL A 40 -1.46 -9.97 1.78
C VAL A 40 -0.20 -10.73 1.38
N ALA A 41 -0.06 -11.98 1.82
CA ALA A 41 1.04 -12.83 1.38
C ALA A 41 1.00 -13.12 -0.12
N ALA A 42 -0.19 -13.35 -0.68
CA ALA A 42 -0.38 -13.57 -2.11
C ALA A 42 0.00 -12.32 -2.93
N ASP A 43 -0.41 -11.13 -2.50
CA ASP A 43 -0.14 -9.89 -3.24
C ASP A 43 1.33 -9.47 -3.16
N THR A 44 1.95 -9.63 -1.98
CA THR A 44 3.26 -9.03 -1.68
C THR A 44 4.43 -10.03 -1.72
N GLY A 45 4.12 -11.33 -1.77
CA GLY A 45 5.10 -12.40 -1.59
C GLY A 45 5.77 -12.42 -0.22
N VAL A 46 5.25 -11.68 0.77
CA VAL A 46 5.70 -11.74 2.16
C VAL A 46 5.10 -12.98 2.81
N PRO A 47 5.85 -13.78 3.60
CA PRO A 47 5.28 -14.96 4.24
C PRO A 47 4.08 -14.62 5.13
N ALA A 48 2.98 -15.37 5.00
CA ALA A 48 1.75 -15.14 5.78
C ALA A 48 2.03 -15.07 7.28
N ARG A 49 2.90 -15.94 7.80
CA ARG A 49 3.33 -15.92 9.22
C ARG A 49 3.99 -14.61 9.64
N THR A 50 4.70 -13.94 8.74
CA THR A 50 5.28 -12.61 9.01
C THR A 50 4.17 -11.57 9.10
N VAL A 51 3.18 -11.64 8.20
CA VAL A 51 2.02 -10.74 8.21
C VAL A 51 1.16 -10.96 9.47
N GLU A 52 0.94 -12.21 9.89
CA GLU A 52 0.26 -12.56 11.16
C GLU A 52 0.93 -11.87 12.34
N LYS A 53 2.26 -11.92 12.45
CA LYS A 53 3.00 -11.22 13.50
C LYS A 53 2.81 -9.71 13.46
N TRP A 54 2.59 -9.10 12.29
CA TRP A 54 2.25 -7.67 12.21
C TRP A 54 0.84 -7.43 12.74
N LEU A 55 -0.13 -8.23 12.30
CA LEU A 55 -1.55 -8.14 12.70
C LEU A 55 -1.76 -8.36 14.20
N GLU A 56 -0.94 -9.23 14.80
CA GLU A 56 -0.87 -9.50 16.25
C GLU A 56 -0.05 -8.46 17.02
N ARG A 57 0.51 -7.46 16.34
CA ARG A 57 1.34 -6.39 16.92
C ARG A 57 2.65 -6.90 17.56
N LEU A 58 3.08 -8.12 17.23
CA LEU A 58 4.33 -8.72 17.71
C LEU A 58 5.56 -8.19 16.97
N SER A 59 5.38 -7.66 15.76
CA SER A 59 6.43 -6.96 15.02
C SER A 59 5.84 -5.90 14.08
N SER A 60 6.69 -5.11 13.43
CA SER A 60 6.28 -4.13 12.42
C SER A 60 6.97 -4.43 11.08
N PRO A 61 6.39 -4.02 9.95
CA PRO A 61 7.05 -4.15 8.66
C PRO A 61 8.40 -3.45 8.67
N SER A 62 9.44 -4.16 8.25
CA SER A 62 10.73 -3.53 7.96
C SER A 62 10.66 -2.77 6.63
N TRP A 63 11.65 -1.92 6.35
CA TRP A 63 11.67 -1.14 5.11
C TRP A 63 11.49 -1.97 3.81
N PRO A 64 12.18 -3.12 3.62
CA PRO A 64 11.94 -3.98 2.46
C PRO A 64 10.50 -4.50 2.36
N HIS A 65 9.88 -4.82 3.49
CA HIS A 65 8.47 -5.22 3.53
C HIS A 65 7.55 -4.05 3.18
N GLY A 66 7.87 -2.85 3.68
CA GLY A 66 7.21 -1.60 3.30
C GLY A 66 7.22 -1.38 1.79
N LEU A 67 8.37 -1.54 1.12
CA LEU A 67 8.46 -1.41 -0.34
C LEU A 67 7.59 -2.43 -1.08
N ARG A 68 7.46 -3.66 -0.59
CA ARG A 68 6.56 -4.66 -1.17
C ARG A 68 5.09 -4.28 -1.01
N LEU A 69 4.72 -3.74 0.14
CA LEU A 69 3.36 -3.22 0.38
C LEU A 69 3.04 -2.04 -0.54
N VAL A 70 3.98 -1.11 -0.72
CA VAL A 70 3.83 0.03 -1.65
C VAL A 70 3.73 -0.46 -3.10
N ALA A 71 4.51 -1.47 -3.48
CA ALA A 71 4.45 -2.04 -4.82
C ALA A 71 3.12 -2.75 -5.11
N ALA A 72 2.54 -3.42 -4.11
CA ALA A 72 1.27 -4.14 -4.25
C ALA A 72 0.05 -3.20 -4.19
N TYR A 73 0.06 -2.21 -3.30
CA TYR A 73 -1.13 -1.41 -2.97
C TYR A 73 -1.03 0.07 -3.36
N GLY A 74 0.10 0.49 -3.92
CA GLY A 74 0.23 1.81 -4.53
C GLY A 74 0.26 2.98 -3.53
N PRO A 75 0.00 4.22 -4.02
CA PRO A 75 0.03 5.44 -3.22
C PRO A 75 -1.06 5.49 -2.15
N GLU A 76 -2.16 4.76 -2.30
CA GLU A 76 -3.26 4.65 -1.33
C GLU A 76 -2.76 4.09 0.00
N PHE A 77 -1.93 3.05 -0.06
CA PHE A 77 -1.29 2.49 1.13
C PHE A 77 -0.43 3.54 1.84
N LEU A 78 0.40 4.28 1.10
CA LEU A 78 1.24 5.32 1.69
C LEU A 78 0.41 6.43 2.34
N CYS A 79 -0.69 6.86 1.70
CA CYS A 79 -1.60 7.84 2.27
C CYS A 79 -2.22 7.37 3.59
N ALA A 80 -2.56 6.08 3.69
CA ALA A 80 -3.20 5.51 4.88
C ALA A 80 -2.23 5.38 6.07
N VAL A 81 -0.98 5.00 5.81
CA VAL A 81 0.00 4.68 6.87
C VAL A 81 0.83 5.87 7.32
N MET A 82 0.89 6.95 6.52
CA MET A 82 1.53 8.19 6.91
C MET A 82 0.60 9.04 7.79
N ASP A 83 1.15 9.56 8.88
CA ASP A 83 0.39 10.43 9.79
C ASP A 83 0.04 11.78 9.14
N THR A 84 0.99 12.34 8.40
CA THR A 84 0.81 13.56 7.61
C THR A 84 1.34 13.32 6.19
N PRO A 85 0.52 12.82 5.26
CA PRO A 85 0.95 12.61 3.89
C PRO A 85 1.19 13.97 3.20
N PRO A 86 2.29 14.14 2.45
CA PRO A 86 2.52 15.36 1.70
C PRO A 86 1.46 15.54 0.60
N ALA A 87 1.18 16.78 0.22
CA ALA A 87 0.11 17.11 -0.73
C ALA A 87 0.24 16.36 -2.08
N TRP A 88 1.47 16.27 -2.62
CA TRP A 88 1.75 15.55 -3.87
C TRP A 88 1.36 14.07 -3.80
N LEU A 89 1.51 13.42 -2.63
CA LEU A 89 1.16 12.01 -2.45
C LEU A 89 -0.35 11.84 -2.38
N THR A 90 -1.04 12.78 -1.73
CA THR A 90 -2.51 12.78 -1.67
C THR A 90 -3.11 12.98 -3.07
N GLU A 91 -2.51 13.86 -3.88
CA GLU A 91 -2.88 14.03 -5.29
C GLU A 91 -2.65 12.75 -6.10
N ALA A 92 -1.48 12.11 -5.93
CA ALA A 92 -1.18 10.84 -6.57
C ALA A 92 -2.18 9.74 -6.18
N GLY A 93 -2.55 9.65 -4.89
CA GLY A 93 -3.57 8.71 -4.41
C GLY A 93 -4.95 8.96 -5.03
N ARG A 94 -5.37 10.23 -5.17
CA ARG A 94 -6.63 10.55 -5.87
C ARG A 94 -6.60 10.18 -7.35
N ALA A 95 -5.47 10.42 -8.02
CA ALA A 95 -5.30 10.08 -9.43
C ALA A 95 -5.33 8.57 -9.65
N ALA A 96 -4.67 7.80 -8.79
CA ALA A 96 -4.65 6.33 -8.85
C ALA A 96 -6.04 5.73 -8.57
N ALA A 97 -6.74 6.20 -7.53
CA ALA A 97 -8.12 5.80 -7.25
C ALA A 97 -9.07 6.09 -8.44
N ARG A 98 -8.91 7.25 -9.09
CA ARG A 98 -9.69 7.59 -10.29
C ARG A 98 -9.39 6.64 -11.45
N ALA A 99 -8.13 6.36 -11.73
CA ALA A 99 -7.74 5.44 -12.80
C ALA A 99 -8.29 4.02 -12.56
N GLN A 100 -8.30 3.56 -11.30
CA GLN A 100 -8.87 2.26 -10.94
C GLN A 100 -10.39 2.21 -11.16
N LEU A 101 -11.12 3.29 -10.87
CA LEU A 101 -12.56 3.37 -11.14
C LEU A 101 -12.84 3.42 -12.64
N GLU A 102 -12.06 4.18 -13.40
CA GLU A 102 -12.18 4.23 -14.87
C GLU A 102 -11.92 2.85 -15.51
N ALA A 103 -10.94 2.09 -15.00
CA ALA A 103 -10.69 0.71 -15.46
C ALA A 103 -11.86 -0.23 -15.16
N GLN A 104 -12.46 -0.14 -13.96
CA GLN A 104 -13.63 -0.94 -13.60
C GLN A 104 -14.85 -0.60 -14.46
N ILE A 105 -15.07 0.68 -14.77
CA ILE A 105 -16.15 1.10 -15.66
C ILE A 105 -15.95 0.46 -17.04
N ALA A 106 -14.75 0.54 -17.61
CA ALA A 106 -14.44 -0.04 -18.91
C ALA A 106 -14.66 -1.57 -18.93
N GLU A 107 -14.26 -2.27 -17.86
CA GLU A 107 -14.48 -3.72 -17.74
C GLU A 107 -15.97 -4.07 -17.67
N ILE A 108 -16.76 -3.34 -16.87
CA ILE A 108 -18.21 -3.55 -16.76
C ILE A 108 -18.91 -3.24 -18.09
N GLU A 109 -18.49 -2.19 -18.80
CA GLU A 109 -19.03 -1.86 -20.12
C GLU A 109 -18.76 -2.97 -21.14
N ALA A 110 -17.54 -3.52 -21.18
CA ALA A 110 -17.20 -4.64 -22.03
C ALA A 110 -18.07 -5.88 -21.73
N LEU A 111 -18.24 -6.24 -20.45
CA LEU A 111 -19.10 -7.36 -20.05
C LEU A 111 -20.57 -7.15 -20.44
N ARG A 112 -21.06 -5.90 -20.39
CA ARG A 112 -22.42 -5.56 -20.81
C ARG A 112 -22.62 -5.71 -22.31
N GLU A 113 -21.61 -5.37 -23.12
CA GLU A 113 -21.65 -5.55 -24.57
C GLU A 113 -21.61 -7.03 -24.96
N GLU A 114 -20.82 -7.86 -24.26
CA GLU A 114 -20.76 -9.31 -24.51
C GLU A 114 -22.09 -10.04 -24.22
N LEU A 115 -22.89 -9.51 -23.29
CA LEU A 115 -24.17 -10.10 -22.88
C LEU A 115 -25.39 -9.55 -23.64
N ALA A 116 -25.20 -8.60 -24.57
CA ALA A 116 -26.25 -8.00 -25.38
C ALA A 116 -26.40 -8.68 -26.75
#